data_AF-A0A7J2Z2Y4-F1
#
_entry.id   AF-A0A7J2Z2Y4-F1
#
_cell.length_a   1.000
_cell.length_b   1.000
_cell.length_c   1.000
_cell.angle_alpha   90.00
_cell.angle_beta   90.00
_cell.angle_gamma   90.00
#
_symmetry.space_group_name_H-M   'P 1'
#
loop_
_entity.id
_entity.type
_entity.pdbx_description
1 polymer ?
#
loop_
_entity_poly.entity_id
_entity_poly.type
_entity_poly.pdbx_seq_one_letter_code
_entity_poly.pdbx_strand_id
1 'polypeptide(L)'
;MVEKKIKKSDAANDPETKQDQSAGLSRRVSKDMLFLTFAFLIVLVILFYILSTVPQPIKIKNETSIKFTGSVQDFALSLQNAEKMIIIENVSDLTSENAKYIYACGAGLAGSWGKIGKNISNLYVYVIDGDSCLSSTPKIVDNQLQSETQKTTLQCQNEIADFESDPSTVLFYINYGPSITRFSTKSALILVDKDFTDECSFRFPETTSIPSIKGNSSQ
;
A
#
# COMPACT_ATOMS: atom_id res chain seq x y z
N MET A 1 102.59 -49.86 -14.22
CA MET A 1 101.41 -50.74 -14.35
C MET A 1 100.59 -50.21 -15.52
N VAL A 2 100.92 -50.63 -16.74
CA VAL A 2 100.40 -51.82 -17.46
C VAL A 2 98.91 -51.68 -17.80
N GLU A 3 98.71 -51.19 -19.03
CA GLU A 3 97.80 -51.60 -20.10
C GLU A 3 96.27 -51.78 -19.89
N LYS A 4 95.54 -50.89 -20.59
CA LYS A 4 94.53 -51.17 -21.63
C LYS A 4 93.72 -52.49 -21.52
N LYS A 5 92.39 -52.35 -21.57
CA LYS A 5 91.64 -52.74 -22.78
C LYS A 5 90.26 -52.08 -22.90
N ILE A 6 90.02 -51.70 -24.14
CA ILE A 6 88.90 -50.98 -24.75
C ILE A 6 87.74 -51.95 -25.02
N LYS A 7 86.49 -51.48 -24.94
CA LYS A 7 85.54 -51.70 -26.05
C LYS A 7 84.56 -50.54 -26.21
N LYS A 8 84.55 -50.06 -27.45
CA LYS A 8 83.82 -48.98 -28.11
C LYS A 8 82.81 -49.62 -29.08
N SER A 9 81.70 -48.96 -29.34
CA SER A 9 81.06 -48.78 -30.68
C SER A 9 79.68 -48.15 -30.41
N ASP A 10 79.44 -46.86 -30.69
CA ASP A 10 79.16 -46.23 -32.00
C ASP A 10 77.84 -46.81 -32.58
N ALA A 11 76.86 -46.08 -33.14
CA ALA A 11 76.80 -44.75 -33.75
C ALA A 11 75.30 -44.33 -33.87
N ALA A 12 74.96 -43.05 -33.67
CA ALA A 12 74.68 -42.04 -34.72
C ALA A 12 73.28 -42.10 -35.36
N ASN A 13 72.52 -41.01 -35.21
CA ASN A 13 72.27 -40.06 -36.31
C ASN A 13 71.38 -38.90 -35.82
N ASP A 14 71.94 -37.70 -35.94
CA ASP A 14 71.18 -36.45 -36.12
C ASP A 14 70.80 -36.35 -37.62
N PRO A 15 69.70 -35.65 -37.97
CA PRO A 15 69.90 -34.27 -38.38
C PRO A 15 68.80 -33.29 -37.93
N GLU A 16 69.23 -32.04 -37.75
CA GLU A 16 68.39 -30.82 -37.70
C GLU A 16 67.38 -30.76 -38.85
N THR A 17 66.14 -30.30 -38.60
CA THR A 17 65.50 -29.28 -39.47
C THR A 17 64.37 -28.51 -38.75
N LYS A 18 64.55 -27.18 -38.69
CA LYS A 18 63.61 -26.04 -38.66
C LYS A 18 62.10 -26.26 -38.42
N GLN A 19 61.62 -25.51 -37.42
CA GLN A 19 60.59 -24.47 -37.51
C GLN A 19 59.30 -24.79 -38.29
N ASP A 20 58.18 -24.95 -37.59
CA ASP A 20 56.96 -24.23 -37.97
C ASP A 20 56.01 -24.00 -36.79
N GLN A 21 55.57 -22.75 -36.67
CA GLN A 21 54.52 -22.32 -35.76
C GLN A 21 53.17 -22.81 -36.28
N SER A 22 52.40 -23.50 -35.44
CA SER A 22 50.95 -23.49 -35.54
C SER A 22 50.38 -23.42 -34.13
N ALA A 23 49.84 -22.25 -33.81
CA ALA A 23 49.17 -21.93 -32.57
C ALA A 23 47.89 -22.77 -32.42
N GLY A 24 48.02 -23.96 -31.85
CA GLY A 24 46.91 -24.77 -31.37
C GLY A 24 46.66 -24.52 -29.89
N LEU A 25 46.10 -23.36 -29.53
CA LEU A 25 45.65 -23.10 -28.15
C LEU A 25 44.35 -23.88 -27.87
N SER A 26 44.46 -25.21 -27.76
CA SER A 26 43.38 -26.03 -27.24
C SER A 26 43.31 -25.79 -25.72
N ARG A 27 42.52 -24.78 -25.32
CA ARG A 27 42.07 -24.63 -23.94
C ARG A 27 41.30 -25.91 -23.58
N ARG A 28 41.97 -26.86 -22.93
CA ARG A 28 41.30 -27.91 -22.16
C ARG A 28 40.44 -27.19 -21.12
N VAL A 29 39.14 -27.08 -21.40
CA VAL A 29 38.14 -26.75 -20.39
C VAL A 29 38.24 -27.89 -19.38
N SER A 30 38.84 -27.63 -18.22
CA SER A 30 38.83 -28.59 -17.12
C SER A 30 37.36 -28.92 -16.84
N LYS A 31 37.05 -30.20 -16.61
CA LYS A 31 35.70 -30.62 -16.17
C LYS A 31 35.23 -29.78 -14.98
N ASP A 32 36.15 -29.35 -14.12
CA ASP A 32 35.88 -28.49 -12.97
C ASP A 32 35.41 -27.09 -13.38
N MET A 33 35.91 -26.55 -14.49
CA MET A 33 35.48 -25.26 -15.04
C MET A 33 34.07 -25.35 -15.66
N LEU A 34 33.71 -26.50 -16.23
CA LEU A 34 32.35 -26.79 -16.73
C LEU A 34 31.36 -26.93 -15.56
N PHE A 35 31.73 -27.65 -14.49
CA PHE A 35 30.89 -27.77 -13.30
C PHE A 35 30.66 -26.42 -12.60
N LEU A 36 31.71 -25.60 -12.48
CA LEU A 36 31.61 -24.28 -11.87
C LEU A 36 30.68 -23.34 -12.67
N THR A 37 30.76 -23.38 -14.00
CA THR A 37 29.88 -22.57 -14.86
C THR A 37 28.42 -23.01 -14.79
N PHE A 38 28.15 -24.32 -14.77
CA PHE A 38 26.78 -24.83 -14.55
C PHE A 38 26.23 -24.46 -13.17
N ALA A 39 27.03 -24.59 -12.12
CA ALA A 39 26.60 -24.21 -10.77
C ALA A 39 26.29 -22.71 -10.68
N PHE A 40 27.11 -21.85 -11.27
CA PHE A 40 26.88 -20.40 -11.32
C PHE A 40 25.61 -20.05 -12.09
N LEU A 41 25.33 -20.75 -13.19
CA LEU A 41 24.12 -20.54 -14.00
C LEU A 41 22.86 -20.93 -13.23
N ILE A 42 22.90 -22.04 -12.49
CA ILE A 42 21.80 -22.45 -11.60
C ILE A 42 21.55 -21.41 -10.52
N VAL A 43 22.61 -20.90 -9.87
CA VAL A 43 22.50 -19.84 -8.86
C VAL A 43 21.86 -18.59 -9.47
N LEU A 44 22.27 -18.17 -10.67
CA LEU A 44 21.67 -17.02 -11.35
C LEU A 44 20.20 -17.23 -11.70
N VAL A 45 19.81 -18.43 -12.17
CA VAL A 45 18.42 -18.75 -12.48
C VAL A 45 17.56 -18.71 -11.21
N ILE A 46 18.06 -19.27 -10.11
CA ILE A 46 17.37 -19.21 -8.81
C ILE A 46 17.28 -17.76 -8.32
N LEU A 47 18.35 -16.97 -8.42
CA LEU A 47 18.34 -15.58 -8.00
C LEU A 47 17.36 -14.74 -8.83
N PHE A 48 17.32 -14.97 -10.14
CA PHE A 48 16.38 -14.30 -11.04
C PHE A 48 14.94 -14.75 -10.76
N TYR A 49 14.70 -16.03 -10.50
CA TYR A 49 13.38 -16.56 -10.10
C TYR A 49 12.92 -15.93 -8.78
N ILE A 50 13.79 -15.81 -7.78
CA ILE A 50 13.48 -15.11 -6.52
C ILE A 50 13.17 -13.64 -6.81
N LEU A 51 14.01 -12.93 -7.57
CA LEU A 51 13.79 -11.51 -7.92
C LEU A 51 12.53 -11.26 -8.77
N SER A 52 12.08 -12.24 -9.55
CA SER A 52 10.86 -12.14 -10.37
C SER A 52 9.59 -12.68 -9.69
N THR A 53 9.73 -13.40 -8.56
CA THR A 53 8.60 -13.83 -7.71
C THR A 53 8.39 -12.92 -6.49
N VAL A 54 9.36 -12.05 -6.16
CA VAL A 54 9.12 -10.95 -5.22
C VAL A 54 8.04 -10.04 -5.83
N PRO A 55 6.89 -9.85 -5.15
CA PRO A 55 5.90 -8.87 -5.57
C PRO A 55 6.60 -7.54 -5.74
N GLN A 56 6.59 -6.99 -6.96
CA GLN A 56 7.07 -5.62 -7.14
C GLN A 56 6.24 -4.74 -6.20
N PRO A 57 6.85 -3.79 -5.47
CA PRO A 57 6.09 -2.82 -4.72
C PRO A 57 5.16 -2.16 -5.72
N ILE A 58 3.87 -2.40 -5.55
CA ILE A 58 2.86 -1.82 -6.42
C ILE A 58 3.03 -0.33 -6.25
N LYS A 59 3.42 0.32 -7.35
CA LYS A 59 3.27 1.76 -7.47
C LYS A 59 1.78 2.01 -7.52
N ILE A 60 1.14 2.00 -6.35
CA ILE A 60 -0.15 2.64 -6.17
C ILE A 60 0.13 4.06 -6.65
N LYS A 61 -0.49 4.44 -7.78
CA LYS A 61 -0.56 5.85 -8.15
C LYS A 61 -1.21 6.53 -6.96
N ASN A 62 -0.40 7.13 -6.11
CA ASN A 62 -0.83 7.87 -4.94
C ASN A 62 -1.36 9.24 -5.38
N GLU A 63 -2.25 9.20 -6.38
CA GLU A 63 -2.90 10.33 -6.98
C GLU A 63 -4.39 10.01 -6.96
N THR A 64 -4.98 10.09 -5.78
CA THR A 64 -6.33 10.63 -5.70
C THR A 64 -6.26 11.98 -6.39
N SER A 65 -6.75 12.07 -7.63
CA SER A 65 -6.91 13.32 -8.40
C SER A 65 -7.93 14.29 -7.77
N ILE A 66 -8.41 13.95 -6.57
CA ILE A 66 -9.36 14.70 -5.76
C ILE A 66 -8.70 15.99 -5.32
N LYS A 67 -9.14 17.09 -5.93
CA LYS A 67 -8.77 18.44 -5.49
C LYS A 67 -9.60 18.81 -4.27
N PHE A 68 -8.98 18.81 -3.10
CA PHE A 68 -9.56 19.35 -1.87
C PHE A 68 -9.44 20.88 -1.85
N THR A 69 -10.21 21.53 -2.70
CA THR A 69 -10.33 22.99 -2.78
C THR A 69 -11.78 23.38 -2.47
N GLY A 70 -12.06 23.72 -1.22
CA GLY A 70 -13.39 24.15 -0.76
C GLY A 70 -13.33 24.74 0.65
N SER A 71 -14.45 25.28 1.12
CA SER A 71 -14.56 25.82 2.48
C SER A 71 -15.09 24.78 3.46
N VAL A 72 -14.74 24.95 4.75
CA VAL A 72 -15.30 24.14 5.84
C VAL A 72 -16.83 24.31 5.91
N GLN A 73 -17.33 25.51 5.59
CA GLN A 73 -18.75 25.83 5.59
C GLN A 73 -19.52 25.05 4.52
N ASP A 74 -18.98 24.96 3.30
CA ASP A 74 -19.61 24.17 2.22
C ASP A 74 -19.67 22.69 2.60
N PHE A 75 -18.56 22.17 3.14
CA PHE A 75 -18.51 20.80 3.65
C PHE A 75 -19.52 20.57 4.77
N ALA A 76 -19.63 21.49 5.73
CA ALA A 76 -20.55 21.38 6.85
C ALA A 76 -22.02 21.36 6.36
N LEU A 77 -22.37 22.19 5.38
CA LEU A 77 -23.70 22.18 4.75
C LEU A 77 -23.97 20.84 4.04
N SER A 78 -23.00 20.32 3.28
CA SER A 78 -23.16 18.99 2.65
C SER A 78 -23.28 17.88 3.69
N LEU A 79 -22.50 17.91 4.77
CA LEU A 79 -22.56 16.95 5.87
C LEU A 79 -23.93 16.95 6.57
N GLN A 80 -24.52 18.13 6.79
CA GLN A 80 -25.87 18.24 7.37
C GLN A 80 -26.95 17.65 6.46
N ASN A 81 -26.81 17.82 5.14
CA ASN A 81 -27.80 17.40 4.17
C ASN A 81 -27.59 15.98 3.62
N ALA A 82 -26.43 15.38 3.87
CA ALA A 82 -26.11 14.05 3.38
C ALA A 82 -27.04 12.97 3.95
N GLU A 83 -27.35 11.98 3.13
CA GLU A 83 -28.06 10.76 3.51
C GLU A 83 -27.10 9.62 3.80
N LYS A 84 -25.90 9.66 3.19
CA LYS A 84 -24.86 8.65 3.29
C LYS A 84 -23.54 9.26 3.72
N MET A 85 -22.81 8.52 4.54
CA MET A 85 -21.45 8.86 4.94
C MET A 85 -20.53 7.72 4.55
N ILE A 86 -19.43 8.06 3.87
CA ILE A 86 -18.37 7.12 3.54
C ILE A 86 -17.12 7.51 4.33
N ILE A 87 -16.55 6.54 5.04
CA ILE A 87 -15.27 6.67 5.72
C ILE A 87 -14.28 5.78 4.97
N ILE A 88 -13.18 6.36 4.51
CA ILE A 88 -12.12 5.68 3.80
C ILE A 88 -10.84 5.86 4.60
N GLU A 89 -10.33 4.80 5.21
CA GLU A 89 -9.11 4.79 5.98
C GLU A 89 -8.00 4.11 5.20
N ASN A 90 -6.91 4.83 4.91
CA ASN A 90 -5.74 4.23 4.28
C ASN A 90 -4.64 4.01 5.33
N VAL A 91 -4.41 2.74 5.65
CA VAL A 91 -3.48 2.29 6.70
C VAL A 91 -2.21 1.68 6.13
N SER A 92 -2.04 1.69 4.79
CA SER A 92 -0.95 1.02 4.08
C SER A 92 0.46 1.45 4.52
N ASP A 93 0.60 2.68 5.04
CA ASP A 93 1.90 3.27 5.44
C ASP A 93 2.19 3.13 6.95
N LEU A 94 1.46 2.27 7.66
CA LEU A 94 1.57 2.07 9.10
C LEU A 94 2.31 0.78 9.46
N THR A 95 3.23 0.86 10.43
CA THR A 95 3.96 -0.28 10.99
C THR A 95 3.30 -0.72 12.30
N SER A 96 2.96 -2.00 12.42
CA SER A 96 1.78 -2.52 13.14
C SER A 96 1.78 -2.57 14.68
N GLU A 97 2.47 -1.69 15.43
CA GLU A 97 2.45 -1.78 16.91
C GLU A 97 1.16 -1.23 17.56
N ASN A 98 0.46 -0.30 16.91
CA ASN A 98 -0.75 0.34 17.46
C ASN A 98 -2.04 -0.01 16.72
N ALA A 99 -2.10 -1.14 16.00
CA ALA A 99 -3.19 -1.51 15.10
C ALA A 99 -4.62 -1.38 15.66
N LYS A 100 -4.81 -1.60 16.97
CA LYS A 100 -6.12 -1.41 17.64
C LYS A 100 -6.62 0.04 17.69
N TYR A 101 -5.72 1.02 17.63
CA TYR A 101 -6.04 2.45 17.66
C TYR A 101 -6.07 3.07 16.26
N ILE A 102 -5.59 2.34 15.25
CA ILE A 102 -5.54 2.79 13.85
C ILE A 102 -6.95 3.02 13.26
N TYR A 103 -8.02 2.62 13.93
CA TYR A 103 -9.39 2.89 13.49
C TYR A 103 -10.13 3.91 14.37
N ALA A 104 -9.46 4.51 15.36
CA ALA A 104 -10.11 5.37 16.35
C ALA A 104 -10.69 6.65 15.72
N CYS A 105 -9.99 7.24 14.75
CA CYS A 105 -10.47 8.43 14.06
C CYS A 105 -11.80 8.15 13.33
N GLY A 106 -11.87 7.14 12.46
CA GLY A 106 -13.11 6.83 11.73
C GLY A 106 -14.20 6.27 12.62
N ALA A 107 -13.88 5.49 13.65
CA ALA A 107 -14.85 5.07 14.66
C ALA A 107 -15.51 6.27 15.36
N GLY A 108 -14.73 7.28 15.73
CA GLY A 108 -15.24 8.54 16.29
C GLY A 108 -16.17 9.29 15.34
N LEU A 109 -15.82 9.38 14.05
CA LEU A 109 -16.65 10.03 13.04
C LEU A 109 -17.97 9.28 12.80
N ALA A 110 -17.92 7.95 12.76
CA ALA A 110 -19.10 7.09 12.72
C ALA A 110 -19.99 7.31 13.95
N GLY A 111 -19.40 7.44 15.14
CA GLY A 111 -20.10 7.80 16.37
C GLY A 111 -20.76 9.18 16.29
N SER A 112 -20.07 10.19 15.75
CA SER A 112 -20.61 11.52 15.50
C SER A 112 -21.80 11.50 14.53
N TRP A 113 -21.78 10.64 13.50
CA TRP A 113 -22.90 10.45 12.56
C TRP A 113 -24.17 9.95 13.27
N GLY A 114 -24.04 8.94 14.12
CA GLY A 114 -25.16 8.46 14.93
C GLY A 114 -25.68 9.50 15.91
N LYS A 115 -24.79 10.29 16.55
CA LYS A 115 -25.15 11.33 17.52
C LYS A 115 -26.00 12.46 16.92
N ILE A 116 -25.85 12.76 15.63
CA ILE A 116 -26.67 13.75 14.93
C ILE A 116 -27.98 13.15 14.36
N GLY A 117 -28.34 11.93 14.76
CA GLY A 117 -29.58 11.27 14.40
C GLY A 117 -29.63 10.74 12.96
N LYS A 118 -28.48 10.63 12.29
CA LYS A 118 -28.41 10.08 10.94
C LYS A 118 -28.48 8.56 10.95
N ASN A 119 -28.96 7.99 9.85
CA ASN A 119 -29.12 6.55 9.71
C ASN A 119 -27.76 5.86 9.57
N ILE A 120 -27.42 5.02 10.55
CA ILE A 120 -26.16 4.26 10.57
C ILE A 120 -26.13 3.18 9.47
N SER A 121 -27.28 2.69 9.00
CA SER A 121 -27.34 1.74 7.88
C SER A 121 -26.87 2.35 6.55
N ASN A 122 -26.72 3.68 6.48
CA ASN A 122 -26.17 4.44 5.36
C ASN A 122 -24.71 4.87 5.59
N LEU A 123 -24.05 4.31 6.61
CA LEU A 123 -22.62 4.44 6.83
C LEU A 123 -21.89 3.33 6.05
N TYR A 124 -20.84 3.69 5.35
CA TYR A 124 -19.97 2.76 4.65
C TYR A 124 -18.54 3.03 5.10
N VAL A 125 -17.82 1.98 5.52
CA VAL A 125 -16.45 2.08 6.00
C VAL A 125 -15.57 1.22 5.12
N TYR A 126 -14.49 1.80 4.62
CA TYR A 126 -13.47 1.12 3.81
C TYR A 126 -12.12 1.31 4.49
N VAL A 127 -11.45 0.21 4.83
CA VAL A 127 -10.09 0.20 5.35
C VAL A 127 -9.18 -0.38 4.27
N ILE A 128 -8.26 0.41 3.73
CA ILE A 128 -7.33 0.04 2.68
C ILE A 128 -5.96 -0.24 3.31
N ASP A 129 -5.46 -1.46 3.13
CA ASP A 129 -4.16 -1.93 3.56
C ASP A 129 -3.42 -2.59 2.38
N GLY A 130 -2.59 -1.79 1.71
CA GLY A 130 -1.89 -2.18 0.49
C GLY A 130 -2.86 -2.57 -0.62
N ASP A 131 -2.82 -3.84 -1.02
CA ASP A 131 -3.70 -4.41 -2.05
C ASP A 131 -5.01 -4.98 -1.51
N SER A 132 -5.15 -5.02 -0.19
CA SER A 132 -6.32 -5.53 0.49
C SER A 132 -7.19 -4.38 0.99
N CYS A 133 -8.49 -4.63 1.02
CA CYS A 133 -9.44 -3.68 1.57
C CYS A 133 -10.49 -4.44 2.39
N LEU A 134 -10.80 -3.95 3.58
CA LEU A 134 -11.97 -4.37 4.35
C LEU A 134 -13.08 -3.35 4.12
N SER A 135 -14.22 -3.82 3.64
CA SER A 135 -15.43 -3.03 3.51
C SER A 135 -16.43 -3.44 4.57
N SER A 136 -17.01 -2.47 5.26
CA SER A 136 -18.06 -2.69 6.26
C SER A 136 -19.22 -1.76 6.00
N THR A 137 -20.43 -2.32 6.05
CA THR A 137 -21.68 -1.57 6.12
C THR A 137 -22.38 -2.04 7.37
N PRO A 138 -22.42 -1.25 8.46
CA PRO A 138 -23.15 -1.60 9.67
C PRO A 138 -24.65 -1.54 9.39
N LYS A 139 -25.15 -2.54 8.67
CA LYS A 139 -26.56 -2.81 8.49
C LYS A 139 -26.96 -3.79 9.57
N ILE A 140 -27.94 -3.38 10.37
CA ILE A 140 -28.65 -4.29 11.25
C ILE A 140 -29.76 -4.92 10.40
N VAL A 141 -29.54 -6.14 9.94
CA VAL A 141 -30.56 -6.95 9.26
C VAL A 141 -30.92 -8.09 10.21
N ASP A 142 -32.19 -8.22 10.56
CA ASP A 142 -32.68 -9.28 11.46
C ASP A 142 -31.92 -9.36 12.81
N ASN A 143 -31.63 -8.22 13.43
CA ASN A 143 -30.81 -8.10 14.65
C ASN A 143 -29.37 -8.65 14.54
N GLN A 144 -28.88 -8.91 13.33
CA GLN A 144 -27.49 -9.26 13.07
C GLN A 144 -26.78 -8.10 12.38
N LEU A 145 -25.58 -7.78 12.89
CA LEU A 145 -24.68 -6.85 12.23
C LEU A 145 -24.09 -7.57 11.02
N GLN A 146 -24.31 -7.05 9.81
CA GLN A 146 -23.64 -7.60 8.64
C GLN A 146 -22.12 -7.52 8.81
N SER A 147 -21.45 -8.61 8.45
CA SER A 147 -20.01 -8.80 8.62
C SER A 147 -19.19 -7.96 7.64
N GLU A 148 -17.97 -7.67 8.04
CA GLU A 148 -16.93 -7.13 7.17
C GLU A 148 -16.71 -8.04 5.96
N THR A 149 -16.50 -7.43 4.80
CA THR A 149 -16.19 -8.12 3.54
C THR A 149 -14.78 -7.75 3.13
N GLN A 150 -13.92 -8.75 3.01
CA GLN A 150 -12.58 -8.57 2.44
C GLN A 150 -12.68 -8.50 0.91
N LYS A 151 -12.05 -7.47 0.33
CA LYS A 151 -12.01 -7.13 -1.09
C LYS A 151 -10.58 -6.76 -1.49
N THR A 152 -10.34 -6.63 -2.79
CA THR A 152 -9.12 -5.98 -3.26
C THR A 152 -9.24 -4.46 -3.17
N THR A 153 -8.12 -3.76 -3.06
CA THR A 153 -8.09 -2.28 -3.07
C THR A 153 -8.76 -1.71 -4.33
N LEU A 154 -8.55 -2.34 -5.49
CA LEU A 154 -9.19 -1.91 -6.74
C LEU A 154 -10.72 -2.03 -6.69
N GLN A 155 -11.25 -3.10 -6.09
CA GLN A 155 -12.70 -3.26 -5.93
C GLN A 155 -13.28 -2.16 -5.03
N CYS A 156 -12.65 -1.88 -3.89
CA CYS A 156 -13.08 -0.79 -3.02
C CYS A 156 -12.98 0.57 -3.69
N GLN A 157 -11.92 0.84 -4.44
CA GLN A 157 -11.76 2.10 -5.18
C GLN A 157 -12.89 2.31 -6.20
N ASN A 158 -13.31 1.26 -6.90
CA ASN A 158 -14.43 1.35 -7.83
C ASN A 158 -15.74 1.68 -7.09
N GLU A 159 -16.00 1.01 -5.95
CA GLU A 159 -17.20 1.29 -5.14
C GLU A 159 -17.17 2.70 -4.54
N ILE A 160 -16.01 3.17 -4.06
CA ILE A 160 -15.81 4.53 -3.57
C ILE A 160 -16.08 5.55 -4.68
N ALA A 161 -15.60 5.30 -5.90
CA ALA A 161 -15.82 6.18 -7.05
C ALA A 161 -17.31 6.34 -7.39
N ASP A 162 -18.12 5.28 -7.22
CA ASP A 162 -19.57 5.37 -7.38
C ASP A 162 -20.18 6.39 -6.39
N PHE A 163 -19.70 6.42 -5.14
CA PHE A 163 -20.15 7.37 -4.11
C PHE A 163 -19.70 8.81 -4.36
N GLU A 164 -18.54 9.02 -4.98
CA GLU A 164 -18.06 10.38 -5.29
C GLU A 164 -19.02 11.14 -6.22
N SER A 165 -19.73 10.39 -7.08
CA SER A 165 -20.71 10.94 -8.01
C SER A 165 -22.08 11.22 -7.35
N ASP A 166 -22.36 10.67 -6.17
CA ASP A 166 -23.66 10.75 -5.51
C ASP A 166 -23.87 12.15 -4.85
N PRO A 167 -24.95 12.89 -5.18
CA PRO A 167 -25.27 14.17 -4.55
C PRO A 167 -25.61 14.08 -3.06
N SER A 168 -26.05 12.92 -2.58
CA SER A 168 -26.49 12.68 -1.20
C SER A 168 -25.38 12.18 -0.28
N THR A 169 -24.15 12.07 -0.79
CA THR A 169 -23.03 11.43 -0.08
C THR A 169 -21.96 12.43 0.32
N VAL A 170 -21.40 12.22 1.52
CA VAL A 170 -20.16 12.86 1.98
C VAL A 170 -19.09 11.81 2.28
N LEU A 171 -17.84 12.18 2.02
CA LEU A 171 -16.70 11.29 2.11
C LEU A 171 -15.65 11.83 3.10
N PHE A 172 -15.17 10.97 3.99
CA PHE A 172 -14.03 11.24 4.84
C PHE A 172 -12.87 10.34 4.41
N TYR A 173 -11.81 10.95 3.89
CA TYR A 173 -10.55 10.29 3.61
C TYR A 173 -9.62 10.46 4.82
N ILE A 174 -9.26 9.38 5.48
CA ILE A 174 -8.39 9.36 6.66
C ILE A 174 -7.08 8.70 6.25
N ASN A 175 -6.01 9.49 6.26
CA ASN A 175 -4.66 9.04 5.97
C ASN A 175 -3.76 9.30 7.18
N TYR A 176 -2.64 8.60 7.27
CA TYR A 176 -1.72 8.74 8.40
C TYR A 176 -0.43 9.45 7.98
N GLY A 177 -0.10 10.55 8.66
CA GLY A 177 1.00 11.44 8.33
C GLY A 177 0.95 12.75 9.13
N PRO A 178 1.67 13.80 8.70
CA PRO A 178 1.65 15.09 9.39
C PRO A 178 0.22 15.64 9.50
N SER A 179 -0.22 15.91 10.73
CA SER A 179 -1.61 16.26 11.03
C SER A 179 -2.08 17.51 10.28
N ILE A 180 -2.91 17.32 9.26
CA ILE A 180 -3.45 18.38 8.38
C ILE A 180 -4.86 17.95 7.95
N THR A 181 -5.82 18.87 7.93
CA THR A 181 -7.14 18.61 7.35
C THR A 181 -7.40 19.53 6.15
N ARG A 182 -7.95 18.97 5.07
CA ARG A 182 -8.36 19.70 3.87
C ARG A 182 -9.81 19.37 3.54
N PHE A 183 -10.53 20.34 2.99
CA PHE A 183 -11.95 20.21 2.69
C PHE A 183 -12.24 20.50 1.21
N SER A 184 -13.21 19.80 0.67
CA SER A 184 -13.99 20.15 -0.51
C SER A 184 -15.46 20.22 -0.11
N THR A 185 -16.35 20.57 -1.05
CA THR A 185 -17.80 20.61 -0.77
C THR A 185 -18.34 19.29 -0.21
N LYS A 186 -17.86 18.13 -0.67
CA LYS A 186 -18.41 16.82 -0.24
C LYS A 186 -17.40 15.92 0.45
N SER A 187 -16.14 16.33 0.53
CA SER A 187 -15.08 15.46 1.01
C SER A 187 -14.17 16.17 1.99
N ALA A 188 -13.77 15.47 3.03
CA ALA A 188 -12.72 15.89 3.94
C ALA A 188 -11.54 14.92 3.84
N LEU A 189 -10.33 15.44 3.61
CA LEU A 189 -9.09 14.70 3.81
C LEU A 189 -8.53 15.04 5.18
N ILE A 190 -8.45 14.05 6.04
CA ILE A 190 -7.91 14.12 7.39
C ILE A 190 -6.59 13.35 7.38
N LEU A 191 -5.47 14.05 7.53
CA LEU A 191 -4.21 13.42 7.90
C LEU A 191 -4.12 13.43 9.42
N VAL A 192 -4.00 12.25 10.02
CA VAL A 192 -3.78 12.06 11.46
C VAL A 192 -2.36 11.57 11.70
N ASP A 193 -1.77 11.94 12.84
CA ASP A 193 -0.43 11.45 13.19
C ASP A 193 -0.42 9.91 13.32
N LYS A 194 0.71 9.28 13.06
CA LYS A 194 0.88 7.83 13.18
C LYS A 194 0.78 7.34 14.62
N ASP A 195 1.01 8.22 15.60
CA ASP A 195 0.84 7.96 17.03
C ASP A 195 -0.51 8.45 17.57
N PHE A 196 -1.40 8.93 16.71
CA PHE A 196 -2.73 9.37 17.10
C PHE A 196 -3.55 8.18 17.63
N THR A 197 -4.02 8.29 18.87
CA THR A 197 -4.82 7.25 19.55
C THR A 197 -6.21 7.72 19.97
N ASP A 198 -6.55 8.98 19.66
CA ASP A 198 -7.82 9.60 20.01
C ASP A 198 -8.90 9.38 18.93
N GLU A 199 -10.11 9.83 19.22
CA GLU A 199 -11.24 9.80 18.29
C GLU A 199 -11.39 11.13 17.53
N CYS A 200 -11.69 11.05 16.23
CA CYS A 200 -12.09 12.22 15.46
C CYS A 200 -13.58 12.48 15.67
N SER A 201 -13.98 13.75 15.73
CA SER A 201 -15.40 14.11 15.82
C SER A 201 -15.68 15.40 15.05
N PHE A 202 -16.90 15.49 14.52
CA PHE A 202 -17.45 16.76 14.06
C PHE A 202 -18.57 17.20 14.99
N ARG A 203 -18.76 18.51 15.08
CA ARG A 203 -19.82 19.15 15.84
C ARG A 203 -20.43 20.25 14.98
N PHE A 204 -21.75 20.37 15.03
CA PHE A 204 -22.42 21.56 14.52
C PHE A 204 -22.52 22.57 15.66
N PRO A 205 -22.41 23.88 15.37
CA PRO A 205 -22.74 24.88 16.37
C PRO A 205 -24.19 24.63 16.84
N GLU A 206 -24.39 24.56 18.15
CA GLU A 206 -25.74 24.55 18.70
C GLU A 206 -26.47 25.78 18.15
N THR A 207 -27.61 25.57 17.51
CA THR A 207 -28.48 26.67 17.11
C THR A 207 -28.82 27.44 18.38
N THR A 208 -28.27 28.65 18.52
CA THR A 208 -28.61 29.54 19.62
C THR A 208 -30.11 29.70 19.61
N SER A 209 -30.81 29.04 20.54
CA SER A 209 -32.24 29.19 20.69
C SER A 209 -32.49 30.67 20.99
N ILE A 210 -33.00 31.41 20.01
CA ILE A 210 -33.44 32.79 20.23
C ILE A 210 -34.50 32.68 21.33
N PRO A 211 -34.32 33.30 22.51
CA PRO A 211 -35.33 33.26 23.54
C PRO A 211 -36.61 33.84 22.94
N SER A 212 -37.66 33.01 22.90
CA SER A 212 -39.00 33.45 22.55
C SER A 212 -39.34 34.59 23.52
N ILE A 213 -39.34 35.82 23.00
CA ILE A 213 -39.91 36.95 23.70
C ILE A 213 -41.40 36.61 23.79
N LYS A 214 -41.82 36.08 24.95
CA LYS A 214 -43.22 36.06 25.33
C LYS A 214 -43.68 37.51 25.28
N GLY A 215 -44.41 37.85 24.21
CA GLY A 215 -45.14 39.09 24.12
C GLY A 215 -46.07 39.15 25.32
N ASN A 216 -45.76 40.05 26.25
CA ASN A 216 -46.65 40.36 27.35
C ASN A 216 -47.78 41.21 26.76
N SER A 217 -48.77 40.56 26.13
CA SER A 217 -50.07 41.18 25.91
C SER A 217 -50.80 41.16 27.25
N SER A 218 -50.73 42.26 27.97
CA SER A 218 -51.66 42.55 29.05
C SER A 218 -52.22 43.94 28.82
N GLN A 219 -53.54 43.95 28.89
CA GLN A 219 -54.50 45.04 28.67
C GLN A 219 -54.21 46.26 29.54
#